data_AF-A0A9E8SCD4-F1
#
_entry.id   AF-A0A9E8SCD4-F1
#
_cell.length_a   1.000
_cell.length_b   1.000
_cell.length_c   1.000
_cell.angle_alpha   90.00
_cell.angle_beta   90.00
_cell.angle_gamma   90.00
#
_symmetry.space_group_name_H-M   'P 1'
#
loop_
_entity.id
_entity.type
_entity.pdbx_description
1 polymer ?
#
loop_
_entity_poly.entity_id
_entity_poly.type
_entity_poly.pdbx_seq_one_letter_code
_entity_poly.pdbx_strand_id
1 'polypeptide(L)'
;MKKVIYIFLFFCGLLSAQNEVLFDQANTLYNEGKFVEALDKYETILKGDNHSAALYFNMANTHYKLNHIAPSIYYYEKAAAMAPNDQEISNNMAFANNMTIDAIDTIPRNKHI
;
A
#
# COMPACT_ATOMS: atom_id res chain seq x y z
N MET A 1 -17.28 22.20 -31.16
CA MET A 1 -15.98 21.58 -30.83
C MET A 1 -15.41 22.06 -29.49
N LYS A 2 -15.22 23.37 -29.25
CA LYS A 2 -14.73 23.89 -27.95
C LYS A 2 -15.61 23.48 -26.74
N LYS A 3 -16.94 23.47 -26.90
CA LYS A 3 -17.89 23.02 -25.85
C LYS A 3 -17.76 21.53 -25.47
N VAL A 4 -17.33 20.68 -26.39
CA VAL A 4 -17.12 19.24 -26.13
C VAL A 4 -15.80 19.02 -25.36
N ILE A 5 -14.78 19.85 -25.63
CA ILE A 5 -13.52 19.85 -24.89
C ILE A 5 -13.74 20.24 -23.42
N TYR A 6 -14.60 21.23 -23.13
CA TYR A 6 -14.94 21.60 -21.75
C TYR A 6 -15.72 20.50 -21.00
N ILE A 7 -16.62 19.77 -21.68
CA ILE A 7 -17.34 18.64 -21.10
C ILE A 7 -16.39 17.46 -20.79
N PHE A 8 -15.41 17.21 -21.66
CA PHE A 8 -14.39 16.17 -21.44
C PHE A 8 -13.41 16.52 -20.31
N LEU A 9 -12.98 17.79 -20.23
CA LEU A 9 -12.15 18.29 -19.12
C LEU A 9 -12.88 18.24 -17.77
N PHE A 10 -14.19 18.48 -17.74
CA PHE A 10 -14.99 18.38 -16.52
C PHE A 10 -15.11 16.93 -16.02
N PHE A 11 -15.20 15.94 -16.91
CA PHE A 11 -15.34 14.54 -16.53
C PHE A 11 -14.03 13.94 -15.97
N CYS A 12 -12.87 14.39 -16.45
CA CYS A 12 -11.57 13.89 -15.98
C CYS A 12 -11.24 14.34 -14.54
N GLY A 13 -11.68 15.53 -14.11
CA GLY A 13 -11.42 16.04 -12.76
C GLY A 13 -12.21 15.34 -11.65
N LEU A 14 -13.36 14.71 -11.97
CA LEU A 14 -14.21 14.04 -11.00
C LEU A 14 -13.58 12.75 -10.44
N LEU A 15 -12.77 12.06 -11.24
CA LEU A 15 -12.13 10.79 -10.85
C LEU A 15 -11.04 11.00 -9.81
N SER A 16 -10.20 12.04 -9.97
CA SER A 16 -9.15 12.37 -9.02
C SER A 16 -9.71 12.74 -7.64
N ALA A 17 -10.79 13.53 -7.60
CA ALA A 17 -11.45 13.91 -6.36
C ALA A 17 -12.07 12.72 -5.61
N GLN A 18 -12.64 11.74 -6.34
CA GLN A 18 -13.18 10.53 -5.72
C GLN A 18 -12.08 9.69 -5.06
N ASN A 19 -10.92 9.58 -5.70
CA ASN A 19 -9.79 8.81 -5.16
C ASN A 19 -9.20 9.45 -3.91
N GLU A 20 -9.07 10.77 -3.87
CA GLU A 20 -8.64 11.50 -2.66
C GLU A 20 -9.58 11.21 -1.48
N VAL A 21 -10.89 11.28 -1.70
CA VAL A 21 -11.88 10.97 -0.65
C VAL A 21 -11.78 9.51 -0.18
N LEU A 22 -11.62 8.56 -1.10
CA LEU A 22 -11.42 7.15 -0.73
C LEU A 22 -10.13 6.94 0.06
N PHE A 23 -9.07 7.66 -0.30
CA PHE A 23 -7.77 7.58 0.35
C PHE A 23 -7.84 8.10 1.79
N ASP A 24 -8.50 9.24 2.00
CA ASP A 24 -8.69 9.82 3.32
C ASP A 24 -9.59 8.95 4.22
N GLN A 25 -10.63 8.35 3.64
CA GLN A 25 -11.45 7.36 4.34
C GLN A 25 -10.63 6.14 4.76
N ALA A 26 -9.78 5.62 3.87
CA ALA A 26 -8.91 4.50 4.16
C ALA A 26 -7.90 4.82 5.27
N ASN A 27 -7.28 6.01 5.24
CA ASN A 27 -6.39 6.50 6.30
C ASN A 27 -7.12 6.60 7.64
N THR A 28 -8.35 7.11 7.64
CA THR A 28 -9.17 7.22 8.86
C THR A 28 -9.45 5.84 9.45
N LEU A 29 -9.91 4.88 8.62
CA LEU A 29 -10.15 3.50 9.04
C LEU A 29 -8.88 2.82 9.57
N TYR A 30 -7.74 3.04 8.91
CA TYR A 30 -6.44 2.54 9.36
C TYR A 30 -6.09 3.08 10.75
N ASN A 31 -6.25 4.39 10.97
CA ASN A 31 -5.99 5.03 12.26
C ASN A 31 -6.95 4.56 13.37
N GLU A 32 -8.17 4.16 13.01
CA GLU A 32 -9.14 3.54 13.91
C GLU A 32 -8.87 2.05 14.19
N GLY A 33 -7.85 1.45 13.55
CA GLY A 33 -7.52 0.03 13.68
C GLY A 33 -8.41 -0.90 12.86
N LYS A 34 -9.28 -0.36 12.00
CA LYS A 34 -10.19 -1.10 11.12
C LYS A 34 -9.48 -1.47 9.82
N PHE A 35 -8.45 -2.31 9.94
CA PHE A 35 -7.50 -2.57 8.85
C PHE A 35 -8.12 -3.26 7.63
N VAL A 36 -9.08 -4.17 7.82
CA VAL A 36 -9.77 -4.84 6.69
C VAL A 36 -10.54 -3.81 5.87
N GLU A 37 -11.30 -2.94 6.54
CA GLU A 37 -12.10 -1.90 5.89
C GLU A 37 -11.21 -0.84 5.23
N ALA A 38 -10.08 -0.49 5.84
CA ALA A 38 -9.08 0.38 5.23
C ALA A 38 -8.54 -0.23 3.92
N LEU A 39 -8.22 -1.52 3.94
CA LEU A 39 -7.73 -2.23 2.76
C LEU A 39 -8.77 -2.24 1.63
N ASP A 40 -10.04 -2.48 1.92
CA ASP A 40 -11.12 -2.45 0.93
C ASP A 40 -11.22 -1.09 0.21
N LYS A 41 -11.01 0.02 0.95
CA LYS A 41 -10.99 1.37 0.38
C LYS A 41 -9.77 1.59 -0.52
N TYR A 42 -8.57 1.21 -0.07
CA TYR A 42 -7.38 1.28 -0.90
C TYR A 42 -7.48 0.42 -2.16
N GLU A 43 -8.03 -0.80 -2.06
CA GLU A 43 -8.28 -1.66 -3.21
C GLU A 43 -9.24 -1.04 -4.21
N THR A 44 -10.23 -0.28 -3.76
CA THR A 44 -11.16 0.43 -4.65
C THR A 44 -10.41 1.45 -5.51
N ILE A 45 -9.46 2.19 -4.92
CA ILE A 45 -8.59 3.12 -5.65
C ILE A 45 -7.73 2.36 -6.66
N LEU A 46 -7.13 1.24 -6.22
CA LEU A 46 -6.27 0.42 -7.07
C LEU A 46 -7.04 -0.22 -8.24
N LYS A 47 -8.28 -0.68 -8.03
CA LYS A 47 -9.18 -1.20 -9.08
C LYS A 47 -9.56 -0.13 -10.11
N GLY A 48 -9.47 1.15 -9.73
CA GLY A 48 -9.58 2.29 -10.63
C GLY A 48 -8.31 2.62 -11.40
N ASP A 49 -7.31 1.72 -11.42
CA ASP A 49 -6.01 1.89 -12.10
C ASP A 49 -5.21 3.11 -11.61
N ASN A 50 -5.48 3.54 -10.37
CA ASN A 50 -4.76 4.65 -9.74
C ASN A 50 -3.62 4.09 -8.90
N HIS A 51 -2.40 4.53 -9.23
CA HIS A 51 -1.18 4.04 -8.64
C HIS A 51 -0.37 5.20 -8.06
N SER A 52 0.11 5.05 -6.83
CA SER A 52 1.03 5.99 -6.21
C SER A 52 1.88 5.29 -5.15
N ALA A 53 3.05 5.83 -4.86
CA ALA A 53 3.91 5.33 -3.79
C ALA A 53 3.16 5.33 -2.44
N ALA A 54 2.39 6.39 -2.16
CA ALA A 54 1.60 6.52 -0.94
C ALA A 54 0.50 5.46 -0.82
N LEU A 55 -0.23 5.16 -1.92
CA LEU A 55 -1.23 4.10 -1.93
C LEU A 55 -0.60 2.74 -1.61
N TYR A 56 0.48 2.40 -2.29
CA TYR A 56 1.17 1.14 -2.07
C TYR A 56 1.78 1.05 -0.67
N PHE A 57 2.39 2.12 -0.17
CA PHE A 57 2.92 2.19 1.19
C PHE A 57 1.82 1.97 2.25
N ASN A 58 0.65 2.61 2.10
CA ASN A 58 -0.45 2.42 3.03
C ASN A 58 -1.10 1.04 2.93
N MET A 59 -1.23 0.47 1.73
CA MET A 59 -1.65 -0.93 1.57
C MET A 59 -0.66 -1.88 2.25
N ALA A 60 0.64 -1.64 2.09
CA ALA A 60 1.70 -2.43 2.72
C ALA A 60 1.64 -2.38 4.25
N ASN A 61 1.50 -1.17 4.83
CA ASN A 61 1.29 -0.96 6.26
C ASN A 61 0.03 -1.68 6.75
N THR A 62 -1.06 -1.61 5.99
CA THR A 62 -2.34 -2.25 6.34
C THR A 62 -2.20 -3.78 6.35
N HIS A 63 -1.57 -4.35 5.32
CA HIS A 63 -1.25 -5.78 5.28
C HIS A 63 -0.32 -6.20 6.42
N TYR A 64 0.68 -5.37 6.77
CA TYR A 64 1.56 -5.62 7.91
C TYR A 64 0.76 -5.74 9.22
N LYS A 65 -0.16 -4.79 9.47
CA LYS A 65 -1.02 -4.80 10.65
C LYS A 65 -1.97 -6.00 10.71
N LEU A 66 -2.37 -6.52 9.56
CA LEU A 66 -3.15 -7.76 9.43
C LEU A 66 -2.30 -9.03 9.52
N ASN A 67 -0.98 -8.92 9.73
CA ASN A 67 -0.03 -10.03 9.69
C ASN A 67 0.03 -10.75 8.32
N HIS A 68 -0.40 -10.06 7.25
CA HIS A 68 -0.29 -10.52 5.88
C HIS A 68 1.10 -10.15 5.33
N ILE A 69 2.14 -10.82 5.82
CA ILE A 69 3.54 -10.41 5.62
C ILE A 69 3.94 -10.41 4.13
N ALA A 70 3.64 -11.47 3.37
CA ALA A 70 4.00 -11.53 1.96
C ALA A 70 3.32 -10.42 1.12
N PRO A 71 2.00 -10.17 1.22
CA PRO A 71 1.38 -9.01 0.60
C PRO A 71 1.97 -7.67 1.05
N SER A 72 2.34 -7.54 2.33
CA SER A 72 2.96 -6.32 2.85
C SER A 72 4.27 -6.01 2.12
N ILE A 73 5.18 -7.00 2.02
CA ILE A 73 6.46 -6.86 1.30
C ILE A 73 6.21 -6.49 -0.16
N TYR A 74 5.30 -7.20 -0.84
CA TYR A 74 4.96 -6.92 -2.24
C TYR A 74 4.54 -5.46 -2.47
N TYR A 75 3.70 -4.90 -1.60
CA TYR A 75 3.26 -3.52 -1.74
C TYR A 75 4.35 -2.52 -1.34
N TYR A 76 5.23 -2.82 -0.39
CA TYR A 76 6.40 -1.98 -0.15
C TYR A 76 7.35 -1.96 -1.35
N GLU A 77 7.58 -3.09 -2.01
CA GLU A 77 8.40 -3.16 -3.22
C GLU A 77 7.80 -2.30 -4.35
N LYS A 78 6.47 -2.33 -4.52
CA LYS A 78 5.76 -1.44 -5.44
C LYS A 78 5.92 0.03 -5.07
N ALA A 79 5.83 0.37 -3.79
CA ALA A 79 6.04 1.73 -3.33
C ALA A 79 7.49 2.20 -3.59
N ALA A 80 8.48 1.34 -3.29
CA ALA A 80 9.90 1.61 -3.52
C ALA A 80 10.25 1.74 -5.00
N ALA A 81 9.60 0.97 -5.88
CA ALA A 81 9.78 1.12 -7.32
C ALA A 81 9.37 2.52 -7.84
N MET A 82 8.44 3.20 -7.16
CA MET A 82 8.01 4.56 -7.49
C MET A 82 8.80 5.63 -6.74
N ALA A 83 9.25 5.34 -5.52
CA ALA A 83 10.00 6.23 -4.64
C ALA A 83 11.23 5.52 -4.03
N PRO A 84 12.29 5.27 -4.82
CA PRO A 84 13.39 4.38 -4.44
C PRO A 84 14.29 4.93 -3.31
N ASN A 85 14.23 6.23 -3.05
CA ASN A 85 15.03 6.89 -2.01
C ASN A 85 14.20 7.26 -0.77
N ASP A 86 12.97 6.75 -0.68
CA ASP A 86 12.11 6.98 0.48
C ASP A 86 12.54 6.08 1.64
N GLN A 87 13.10 6.72 2.67
CA GLN A 87 13.63 6.01 3.83
C GLN A 87 12.52 5.36 4.66
N GLU A 88 11.31 5.92 4.67
CA GLU A 88 10.18 5.37 5.42
C GLU A 88 9.72 4.06 4.78
N ILE A 89 9.59 4.03 3.46
CA ILE A 89 9.30 2.80 2.69
C ILE A 89 10.39 1.75 2.97
N SER A 90 11.67 2.12 2.84
CA SER A 90 12.78 1.18 3.06
C SER A 90 12.80 0.62 4.49
N ASN A 91 12.56 1.45 5.50
CA ASN A 91 12.57 1.03 6.90
C ASN A 91 11.41 0.07 7.19
N ASN A 92 10.19 0.41 6.76
CA ASN A 92 9.02 -0.42 7.00
C ASN A 92 9.07 -1.75 6.25
N MET A 93 9.63 -1.75 5.03
CA MET A 93 9.90 -2.98 4.29
C MET A 93 10.92 -3.87 5.01
N ALA A 94 11.95 -3.30 5.63
CA ALA A 94 12.92 -4.07 6.41
C ALA A 94 12.25 -4.76 7.63
N PHE A 95 11.35 -4.07 8.33
CA PHE A 95 10.57 -4.70 9.41
C PHE A 95 9.70 -5.86 8.89
N ALA A 96 9.02 -5.69 7.76
CA ALA A 96 8.24 -6.75 7.14
C ALA A 96 9.09 -7.95 6.71
N ASN A 97 10.28 -7.72 6.17
CA ASN A 97 11.23 -8.79 5.83
C ASN A 97 11.73 -9.54 7.07
N ASN A 98 12.02 -8.85 8.17
CA ASN A 98 12.48 -9.51 9.40
C ASN A 98 11.42 -10.48 9.97
N MET A 99 10.14 -10.16 9.85
CA MET A 99 9.04 -11.06 10.24
C MET A 99 9.06 -12.39 9.46
N THR A 100 9.63 -12.43 8.25
CA THR A 100 9.80 -13.68 7.50
C THR A 100 10.95 -14.53 8.04
N ILE A 101 12.02 -13.91 8.54
CA ILE A 101 13.17 -14.60 9.12
C ILE A 101 12.77 -15.27 10.42
N ASP A 102 12.03 -14.56 11.28
CA ASP A 102 11.50 -15.10 12.54
C ASP A 102 10.52 -16.26 12.31
N ALA A 103 9.77 -16.25 11.20
CA ALA A 103 8.87 -17.33 10.83
C ALA A 103 9.60 -18.60 10.32
N ILE A 104 10.81 -18.47 9.79
CA ILE A 104 11.63 -19.58 9.25
C ILE A 104 12.68 -20.00 10.29
N ASP A 105 12.30 -20.03 11.56
CA ASP A 105 13.21 -20.18 12.70
C ASP A 105 14.34 -21.20 12.43
N THR A 106 15.56 -20.70 12.60
CA THR A 106 16.80 -21.34 12.18
C THR A 106 16.94 -22.70 12.85
N ILE A 107 16.86 -23.80 12.05
CA ILE A 107 17.24 -25.12 12.55
C ILE A 107 18.67 -24.99 13.09
N PRO A 108 18.96 -25.34 14.36
CA PRO A 108 20.31 -25.24 14.90
C PRO A 108 21.21 -26.05 13.96
N ARG A 109 22.20 -25.39 13.36
CA ARG A 109 23.21 -26.09 12.58
C ARG A 109 23.96 -26.96 13.58
N ASN A 110 23.57 -28.24 13.68
CA ASN A 110 24.27 -29.22 14.48
C ASN A 110 25.75 -29.14 14.09
N LYS A 111 26.58 -28.60 14.99
CA LYS A 111 28.04 -28.73 14.87
C LYS A 111 28.31 -30.21 14.99
N HIS A 112 28.41 -30.88 13.85
CA HIS A 112 28.96 -32.22 13.79
C HIS A 112 30.41 -32.13 14.27
N ILE A 113 30.58 -32.66 15.49
CA ILE A 113 31.73 -33.39 16.05
C ILE A 113 33.09 -33.16 15.36
#